data_AF-A0A3B9ST18-F1
#
_entry.id   AF-A0A3B9ST18-F1
#
_cell.length_a   1.000
_cell.length_b   1.000
_cell.length_c   1.000
_cell.angle_alpha   90.00
_cell.angle_beta   90.00
_cell.angle_gamma   90.00
#
_symmetry.space_group_name_H-M   'P 1'
#
loop_
_entity.id
_entity.type
_entity.pdbx_description
1 polymer ?
#
loop_
_entity_poly.entity_id
_entity_poly.type
_entity_poly.pdbx_seq_one_letter_code
_entity_poly.pdbx_strand_id
1 'polypeptide(L)' 'QKIKQKFKSDFISLYARGRRIPHTHIFLIPTVSGDLTDRFFNALEKFQESPGELIKIKNSLELIAATLLDNPSI' A
#
# COMPACT_ATOMS: atom_id res chain seq x y z
N GLN A 1 -18.79 15.46 8.30
CA GLN A 1 -19.15 15.00 6.94
C GLN A 1 -19.37 16.12 5.89
N LYS A 2 -19.24 17.41 6.22
CA LYS A 2 -19.59 18.53 5.31
C LYS A 2 -18.84 18.51 3.96
N ILE A 3 -17.54 18.23 3.94
CA ILE A 3 -16.71 18.19 2.73
C ILE A 3 -17.17 17.04 1.81
N LYS A 4 -17.28 15.82 2.37
CA LYS A 4 -17.70 14.62 1.63
C LYS A 4 -19.07 14.82 0.95
N GLN A 5 -20.03 15.41 1.67
CA GLN A 5 -21.36 15.70 1.13
C GLN A 5 -21.32 16.78 0.03
N LYS A 6 -20.57 17.86 0.25
CA LYS A 6 -20.50 18.97 -0.71
C LYS A 6 -19.86 18.57 -2.04
N PHE A 7 -18.84 17.71 -1.99
CA PHE A 7 -18.10 17.25 -3.16
C PHE A 7 -18.51 15.87 -3.67
N LYS A 8 -19.53 15.24 -3.04
CA LYS A 8 -20.00 13.89 -3.38
C LYS A 8 -18.84 12.88 -3.50
N SER A 9 -17.90 12.94 -2.56
CA SER A 9 -16.72 12.07 -2.57
C SER A 9 -16.98 10.74 -1.85
N ASP A 10 -16.20 9.71 -2.17
CA ASP A 10 -16.31 8.38 -1.55
C ASP A 10 -15.62 8.37 -0.19
N PHE A 11 -14.46 9.02 -0.09
CA PHE A 11 -13.78 9.28 1.17
C PHE A 11 -13.03 10.61 1.12
N ILE A 12 -12.38 10.98 2.22
CA ILE A 12 -11.48 12.14 2.30
C ILE A 12 -10.08 11.60 2.58
N SER A 13 -9.16 11.76 1.64
CA SER A 13 -7.74 11.51 1.89
C SER A 13 -7.19 12.64 2.77
N LEU A 14 -6.60 12.27 3.90
CA LEU A 14 -5.91 13.19 4.79
C LEU A 14 -4.41 13.01 4.63
N TYR A 15 -3.71 14.12 4.38
CA TYR A 15 -2.26 14.13 4.30
C TYR A 15 -1.69 15.25 5.15
N ALA A 16 -0.83 14.91 6.11
CA ALA A 16 -0.14 15.86 6.96
C ALA A 16 1.30 16.06 6.46
N ARG A 17 1.73 17.31 6.24
CA ARG A 17 3.08 17.63 5.77
C ARG A 17 3.59 18.93 6.40
N GLY A 18 4.87 18.95 6.75
CA GLY A 18 5.56 20.12 7.33
C GLY A 18 6.99 20.32 6.80
N ARG A 19 7.29 19.84 5.59
CA ARG A 19 8.67 19.76 5.08
C ARG A 19 9.17 21.06 4.42
N ARG A 20 8.28 21.82 3.75
CA ARG A 20 8.64 23.03 2.98
C ARG A 20 8.40 24.32 3.76
N ILE A 21 7.38 24.34 4.62
CA ILE A 21 7.08 25.44 5.52
C ILE A 21 7.02 24.83 6.92
N PRO A 22 7.71 25.39 7.92
CA PRO A 22 7.99 24.73 9.20
C PRO A 22 6.80 24.65 10.17
N HIS A 23 5.58 24.64 9.65
CA HIS A 23 4.36 24.36 10.41
C HIS A 23 3.58 23.19 9.79
N THR A 24 2.80 22.50 10.62
CA THR A 24 2.01 21.35 10.18
C THR A 24 0.86 21.80 9.29
N HIS A 25 0.89 21.40 8.03
CA HIS A 25 -0.25 21.54 7.13
C HIS A 25 -1.03 20.24 7.07
N ILE A 26 -2.34 20.33 7.22
CA ILE A 26 -3.27 19.23 6.98
C ILE A 26 -3.99 19.51 5.66
N PHE A 27 -3.81 18.61 4.70
CA PHE A 27 -4.52 18.62 3.44
C PHE A 27 -5.68 17.63 3.53
N LEU A 28 -6.88 18.10 3.19
CA LEU A 28 -8.09 17.28 3.08
C LEU A 28 -8.48 17.25 1.61
N ILE A 29 -8.35 16.07 1.00
CA ILE A 29 -8.59 15.87 -0.43
C ILE A 29 -9.85 15.02 -0.57
N PRO A 30 -10.96 15.57 -1.11
CA PRO A 30 -12.13 14.77 -1.47
C PRO A 30 -11.76 13.82 -2.60
N THR A 31 -11.94 12.52 -2.37
CA THR A 31 -11.46 11.45 -3.25
C THR A 31 -12.63 10.62 -3.77
N VAL A 32 -12.63 10.31 -5.07
CA VAL A 32 -13.60 9.46 -5.75
C VAL A 32 -12.91 8.26 -6.41
N SER A 33 -13.65 7.18 -6.60
CA SER A 33 -13.13 5.96 -7.24
C SER A 33 -12.44 6.25 -8.58
N GLY A 34 -11.24 5.68 -8.75
CA GLY A 34 -10.44 5.80 -9.95
C GLY A 34 -9.55 7.04 -10.04
N ASP A 35 -9.65 7.99 -9.10
CA ASP A 35 -8.75 9.15 -9.04
C ASP A 35 -7.33 8.77 -8.55
N LEU A 36 -6.41 9.74 -8.59
CA LEU A 36 -5.01 9.50 -8.21
C LEU A 36 -4.86 9.05 -6.75
N THR A 37 -5.60 9.68 -5.84
CA THR A 37 -5.56 9.36 -4.41
C THR A 37 -6.15 7.98 -4.13
N ASP A 38 -7.26 7.62 -4.77
CA ASP A 38 -7.86 6.29 -4.69
C ASP A 38 -6.85 5.21 -5.14
N ARG A 39 -6.21 5.39 -6.30
CA ARG A 39 -5.19 4.45 -6.79
C ARG A 39 -4.01 4.32 -5.83
N PHE A 40 -3.58 5.43 -5.22
CA PHE A 40 -2.50 5.42 -4.24
C PHE A 40 -2.85 4.55 -3.02
N PHE A 41 -4.04 4.73 -2.43
CA PHE A 41 -4.47 3.90 -1.29
C PHE A 41 -4.70 2.44 -1.66
N ASN A 42 -5.31 2.18 -2.82
CA ASN A 42 -5.47 0.81 -3.34
C ASN A 42 -4.11 0.12 -3.55
N ALA A 43 -3.08 0.85 -3.98
CA ALA A 43 -1.72 0.30 -4.10
C ALA A 43 -1.08 0.02 -2.73
N LEU A 44 -1.29 0.92 -1.75
CA LEU A 44 -0.79 0.72 -0.39
C LEU A 44 -1.45 -0.48 0.29
N GLU A 45 -2.75 -0.67 0.11
CA GLU A 45 -3.49 -1.83 0.63
C GLU A 45 -2.88 -3.13 0.13
N LYS A 46 -2.65 -3.25 -1.18
CA LYS A 46 -1.95 -4.39 -1.77
C LYS A 46 -0.56 -4.61 -1.17
N PHE A 47 0.18 -3.53 -0.89
CA PHE A 47 1.49 -3.63 -0.27
C PHE A 47 1.41 -4.15 1.17
N GLN A 48 0.38 -3.76 1.93
CA GLN A 48 0.14 -4.23 3.30
C GLN A 48 -0.31 -5.69 3.35
N GLU A 49 -1.05 -6.17 2.34
CA GLU A 49 -1.54 -7.55 2.26
C GLU A 49 -0.51 -8.52 1.66
N SER A 50 0.38 -8.02 0.79
CA SER A 50 1.43 -8.81 0.13
C SER A 50 2.43 -9.58 1.02
N PRO A 51 2.73 -9.21 2.29
CA PRO A 51 3.73 -9.92 3.08
C PRO A 51 3.37 -11.40 3.27
N GLY A 52 2.10 -11.73 3.48
CA GLY A 52 1.68 -13.10 3.75
C GLY A 52 1.91 -14.06 2.58
N GLU A 53 1.54 -13.64 1.37
CA GLU A 53 1.70 -14.45 0.16
C GLU A 53 3.17 -14.53 -0.30
N LEU A 54 3.90 -13.41 -0.21
CA LEU A 54 5.32 -13.37 -0.54
C LEU A 54 6.16 -14.23 0.43
N ILE A 55 5.81 -14.27 1.72
CA ILE A 55 6.46 -15.15 2.71
C ILE A 55 6.24 -16.63 2.37
N LYS A 56 5.02 -17.02 1.95
CA LYS A 56 4.75 -18.40 1.53
C LYS A 56 5.62 -18.80 0.34
N ILE A 57 5.69 -17.94 -0.68
CA ILE A 57 6.52 -18.17 -1.87
C ILE A 57 7.99 -18.26 -1.47
N LYS A 58 8.48 -17.34 -0.63
CA LYS A 58 9.86 -17.35 -0.12
C LYS A 58 10.19 -18.68 0.57
N ASN A 59 9.35 -19.15 1.49
CA ASN A 59 9.58 -20.38 2.23
C ASN A 59 9.59 -21.61 1.30
N SER A 60 8.70 -21.65 0.31
CA SER A 60 8.69 -22.72 -0.70
C SER A 60 9.98 -22.72 -1.53
N LEU A 61 10.46 -21.54 -1.94
CA LEU A 61 11.73 -21.42 -2.68
C LEU A 61 12.94 -21.82 -1.84
N GLU A 62 12.97 -21.45 -0.56
CA GLU A 62 14.04 -21.88 0.37
C GLU A 62 14.07 -23.40 0.54
N LEU A 63 12.90 -24.04 0.65
CA LEU A 63 12.80 -25.50 0.73
C LEU A 63 13.30 -26.19 -0.56
N ILE A 64 12.92 -25.66 -1.72
CA ILE A 64 13.36 -26.19 -3.02
C ILE A 64 14.89 -26.03 -3.15
N ALA A 65 15.42 -24.85 -2.80
CA ALA A 65 16.85 -24.58 -2.86
C ALA A 65 17.65 -25.52 -1.94
N ALA A 66 17.19 -25.73 -0.71
CA ALA A 66 17.81 -26.69 0.21
C ALA A 66 17.80 -28.12 -0.37
N THR A 67 16.67 -28.55 -0.93
CA THR A 67 16.53 -29.89 -1.54
C THR A 67 17.48 -30.10 -2.74
N LEU A 68 17.71 -29.05 -3.53
CA LEU A 68 18.62 -29.09 -4.68
C LEU A 68 20.10 -29.02 -4.26
N LEU A 69 20.43 -28.31 -3.18
CA LEU A 69 21.79 -28.20 -2.65
C LEU A 69 22.22 -29.45 -1.87
N ASP A 70 21.30 -30.15 -1.21
CA ASP A 70 21.57 -31.38 -0.46
C ASP A 70 21.61 -32.65 -1.35
N ASN A 71 21.27 -32.55 -2.65
CA ASN A 71 21.42 -33.62 -3.65
C ASN A 71 22.45 -33.23 -4.73
N PRO A 72 23.75 -33.44 -4.52
CA PRO A 72 24.81 -33.01 -5.44
C PRO A 72 25.01 -33.95 -6.65
N SER A 73 24.02 -34.77 -7.02
CA SER A 73 24.19 -35.90 -7.97
C SER A 73 23.45 -35.73 -9.31
N ILE A 74 23.20 -34.49 -9.75
CA ILE A 74 22.95 -34.20 -11.17
C ILE A 74 24.14 -33.40 -11.70
#